data_AF-A0A8K0PC57-F1
#
_entry.id   AF-A0A8K0PC57-F1
#
_cell.length_a   1.000
_cell.length_b   1.000
_cell.length_c   1.000
_cell.angle_alpha   90.00
_cell.angle_beta   90.00
_cell.angle_gamma   90.00
#
_symmetry.space_group_name_H-M   'P 1'
#
loop_
_entity.id
_entity.type
_entity.pdbx_description
1 polymer ?
#
loop_
_entity_poly.entity_id
_entity_poly.type
_entity_poly.pdbx_seq_one_letter_code
_entity_poly.pdbx_strand_id
1 'polypeptide(L)'
;MMKTWLDSVWKKRKHAFFNPKSVLIMDACQAHLVPEVKKLIQKYSKLAIIPGGLTKELQPLDLTVNKSFQSKLHAKWEEWMIAGVHEYTNSGKMK
;
A
#
# COMPACT_ATOMS: atom_id res chain seq x y z
N MET A 1 15.44 -2.04 -1.78
CA MET A 1 13.98 -2.29 -1.80
C MET A 1 13.30 -1.63 -3.01
N MET A 2 13.33 -0.29 -3.16
CA MET A 2 12.64 0.40 -4.27
C MET A 2 13.11 0.00 -5.67
N LYS A 3 14.41 -0.22 -5.86
CA LYS A 3 14.95 -0.72 -7.13
C LYS A 3 14.37 -2.09 -7.49
N THR A 4 14.43 -3.03 -6.55
CA THR A 4 13.89 -4.39 -6.72
C THR A 4 12.41 -4.34 -7.07
N TRP A 5 11.61 -3.53 -6.37
CA TRP A 5 10.19 -3.35 -6.66
C TRP A 5 9.94 -2.74 -8.05
N LEU A 6 10.72 -1.72 -8.44
CA LEU A 6 10.60 -1.12 -9.77
C LEU A 6 10.87 -2.15 -10.87
N ASP A 7 11.89 -3.00 -10.68
CA ASP A 7 12.30 -4.02 -11.64
C ASP A 7 11.35 -5.21 -11.71
N SER A 8 10.83 -5.68 -10.56
CA SER A 8 9.98 -6.86 -10.48
C SER A 8 8.49 -6.58 -10.68
N VAL A 9 8.03 -5.38 -10.29
CA VAL A 9 6.61 -5.02 -10.29
C VAL A 9 6.30 -3.98 -11.35
N TRP A 10 6.86 -2.77 -11.21
CA TRP A 10 6.40 -1.64 -12.02
C TRP A 10 6.75 -1.79 -13.50
N LYS A 11 7.97 -2.23 -13.83
CA LYS A 11 8.38 -2.47 -15.22
C LYS A 11 7.67 -3.66 -15.88
N LYS A 12 7.24 -4.63 -15.07
CA LYS A 12 6.55 -5.84 -15.53
C LYS A 12 5.02 -5.72 -15.46
N ARG A 13 4.48 -4.54 -15.11
CA ARG A 13 3.03 -4.31 -15.05
C ARG A 13 2.38 -4.64 -16.40
N LYS A 14 1.11 -5.04 -16.35
CA LYS A 14 0.34 -5.37 -17.55
C LYS A 14 0.37 -4.19 -18.54
N HIS A 15 0.61 -4.48 -19.81
CA HIS A 15 0.71 -3.50 -20.89
C HIS A 15 1.87 -2.49 -20.80
N ALA A 16 2.87 -2.68 -19.91
CA ALA A 16 4.02 -1.78 -19.82
C ALA A 16 4.77 -1.62 -21.15
N PHE A 17 4.91 -2.72 -21.91
CA PHE A 17 5.58 -2.73 -23.20
C PHE A 17 4.83 -1.90 -24.26
N PHE A 18 3.50 -1.99 -24.28
CA PHE A 18 2.65 -1.29 -25.26
C PHE A 18 2.34 0.15 -24.87
N ASN A 19 2.44 0.49 -23.58
CA ASN A 19 2.15 1.82 -23.04
C ASN A 19 3.40 2.38 -22.31
N PRO A 20 4.37 2.92 -23.09
CA PRO A 20 5.60 3.45 -22.51
C PRO A 20 5.37 4.73 -21.70
N LYS A 21 4.34 5.52 -22.05
CA LYS A 21 3.94 6.71 -21.29
C LYS A 21 3.18 6.27 -20.05
N SER A 22 3.71 6.58 -18.87
CA SER A 22 3.09 6.24 -17.59
C SER A 22 3.34 7.33 -16.56
N VAL A 23 2.47 7.37 -15.56
CA VAL A 23 2.63 8.15 -14.33
C VAL A 23 2.61 7.18 -13.15
N LEU A 24 3.62 7.26 -12.30
CA LEU A 24 3.67 6.60 -11.01
C LEU A 24 3.35 7.61 -9.92
N ILE A 25 2.25 7.36 -9.20
CA ILE A 25 1.80 8.17 -8.07
C ILE A 25 2.24 7.46 -6.79
N MET A 26 2.95 8.16 -5.91
CA MET A 26 3.44 7.63 -4.64
C MET A 26 3.14 8.59 -3.50
N ASP A 27 3.06 8.08 -2.28
CA ASP A 27 3.01 8.90 -1.07
C ASP A 27 4.39 9.48 -0.73
N ALA A 28 4.40 10.48 0.16
CA ALA A 28 5.60 11.13 0.67
C ALA A 28 6.37 10.29 1.72
N CYS A 29 6.34 8.97 1.63
CA CYS A 29 7.18 8.11 2.48
C CYS A 29 8.66 8.44 2.26
N GLN A 30 9.45 8.48 3.34
CA GLN A 30 10.87 8.87 3.30
C GLN A 30 11.67 8.07 2.26
N ALA A 31 11.40 6.77 2.14
CA ALA A 31 12.06 5.90 1.15
C ALA A 31 11.76 6.29 -0.31
N HIS A 32 10.62 6.92 -0.59
CA HIS A 32 10.23 7.42 -1.92
C HIS A 32 10.82 8.80 -2.21
N LEU A 33 11.16 9.55 -1.16
CA LEU A 33 11.69 10.91 -1.28
C LEU A 33 13.18 10.96 -1.60
N VAL A 34 13.91 9.86 -1.37
CA VAL A 34 15.34 9.70 -1.65
C VAL A 34 15.66 10.10 -3.12
N PRO A 35 16.59 11.05 -3.36
CA PRO A 35 16.88 11.56 -4.71
C PRO A 35 17.26 10.47 -5.72
N GLU A 36 18.02 9.46 -5.29
CA GLU A 36 18.45 8.33 -6.11
C GLU A 36 17.24 7.49 -6.56
N VAL A 37 16.25 7.33 -5.68
CA VAL A 37 15.00 6.61 -5.97
C VAL A 37 14.17 7.40 -6.99
N LYS A 38 14.01 8.72 -6.79
CA LYS A 38 13.29 9.58 -7.74
C LYS A 38 13.92 9.55 -9.12
N LYS A 39 15.25 9.75 -9.19
CA LYS A 39 16.02 9.69 -10.43
C LYS A 39 15.87 8.33 -11.11
N LEU A 40 15.88 7.23 -10.35
CA LEU A 40 15.70 5.89 -10.89
C LEU A 40 14.31 5.70 -11.52
N ILE A 41 13.25 6.12 -10.83
CA ILE A 41 11.86 6.00 -11.30
C ILE A 41 11.62 6.87 -12.54
N GLN A 42 12.14 8.11 -12.53
CA GLN A 42 11.95 9.08 -13.60
C GLN A 42 12.54 8.65 -14.95
N LYS A 43 13.46 7.66 -14.96
CA LYS A 43 13.94 7.01 -16.20
C LYS A 43 12.87 6.20 -16.92
N TYR A 44 11.80 5.80 -16.24
CA TYR A 44 10.78 4.88 -16.77
C TYR A 44 9.35 5.43 -16.72
N SER A 45 9.08 6.42 -15.86
CA SER A 45 7.74 6.95 -15.63
C SER A 45 7.78 8.37 -15.11
N LYS A 46 6.75 9.17 -15.38
CA LYS A 46 6.59 10.45 -14.68
C LYS A 46 6.26 10.15 -13.21
N LEU A 47 6.92 10.84 -12.28
CA LEU A 47 6.69 10.66 -10.86
C LEU A 47 5.84 11.79 -10.30
N ALA A 48 4.76 11.45 -9.60
CA ALA A 48 3.95 12.36 -8.80
C ALA A 48 3.97 11.93 -7.33
N ILE A 49 4.30 12.85 -6.43
CA ILE A 49 4.31 12.60 -4.99
C ILE A 49 3.11 13.27 -4.35
N ILE A 50 2.33 12.51 -3.60
CA ILE A 50 1.23 13.02 -2.78
C ILE A 50 1.83 13.64 -1.51
N PRO A 51 1.50 14.90 -1.19
CA PRO A 51 1.97 15.54 0.04
C PRO A 51 1.56 14.76 1.30
N GLY A 52 2.38 14.86 2.35
CA GLY A 52 2.08 14.24 3.64
C GLY A 52 0.73 14.72 4.20
N GLY A 53 0.01 13.81 4.86
CA GLY A 53 -1.33 14.08 5.41
C GLY A 53 -2.47 13.92 4.40
N LEU A 54 -2.19 13.92 3.09
CA LEU A 54 -3.21 13.81 2.05
C LEU A 54 -3.39 12.40 1.49
N THR A 55 -2.64 11.42 1.96
CA THR A 55 -2.69 10.02 1.50
C THR A 55 -4.12 9.48 1.52
N LYS A 56 -4.86 9.71 2.62
CA LYS A 56 -6.24 9.24 2.79
C LYS A 56 -7.24 9.94 1.88
N GLU A 57 -6.88 11.04 1.24
CA GLU A 57 -7.76 11.83 0.37
C GLU A 57 -7.38 11.72 -1.10
N LEU A 58 -6.08 11.65 -1.39
CA LEU A 58 -5.54 11.77 -2.73
C LEU A 58 -4.94 10.47 -3.27
N GLN A 59 -4.68 9.47 -2.42
CA GLN A 59 -4.13 8.19 -2.90
C GLN A 59 -5.27 7.25 -3.30
N PRO A 60 -5.51 7.01 -4.61
CA PRO A 60 -6.68 6.25 -5.05
C PRO A 60 -6.66 4.82 -4.51
N LEU A 61 -5.47 4.23 -4.38
CA LEU A 61 -5.30 2.87 -3.85
C LEU A 61 -5.76 2.76 -2.39
N ASP A 62 -5.49 3.78 -1.57
CA ASP A 62 -5.89 3.78 -0.15
C ASP A 62 -7.40 3.94 0.02
N LEU A 63 -7.99 4.85 -0.77
CA LEU A 63 -9.43 5.11 -0.75
C LEU A 63 -10.26 3.91 -1.20
N THR A 64 -9.73 3.11 -2.13
CA THR A 64 -10.51 2.06 -2.81
C THR A 64 -10.06 0.66 -2.37
N VAL A 65 -8.99 0.16 -2.97
CA VAL A 65 -8.54 -1.23 -2.84
C VAL A 65 -8.10 -1.55 -1.42
N ASN A 66 -7.26 -0.72 -0.81
CA ASN A 66 -6.74 -1.00 0.52
C ASN A 66 -7.84 -0.93 1.57
N LYS A 67 -8.73 0.06 1.50
CA LYS A 67 -9.89 0.14 2.40
C LYS A 67 -10.74 -1.13 2.32
N SER A 68 -11.12 -1.56 1.11
CA SER A 68 -11.93 -2.76 0.91
C SER A 68 -11.22 -4.03 1.40
N PHE A 69 -9.92 -4.16 1.12
CA PHE A 69 -9.10 -5.27 1.58
C PHE A 69 -9.01 -5.31 3.11
N GLN A 70 -8.68 -4.18 3.74
CA GLN A 70 -8.55 -4.05 5.20
C GLN A 70 -9.87 -4.36 5.89
N SER A 71 -11.00 -3.87 5.38
CA SER A 71 -12.33 -4.18 5.94
C SER A 71 -12.63 -5.68 5.93
N LYS A 72 -12.34 -6.38 4.82
CA LYS A 72 -12.54 -7.84 4.73
C LYS A 72 -11.57 -8.62 5.62
N LEU A 73 -10.33 -8.18 5.69
CA LEU A 73 -9.33 -8.78 6.58
C LEU A 73 -9.74 -8.62 8.04
N HIS A 74 -10.25 -7.44 8.41
CA HIS A 74 -10.74 -7.16 9.76
C HIS A 74 -11.93 -8.04 10.14
N ALA A 75 -12.91 -8.20 9.25
CA ALA A 75 -14.05 -9.09 9.50
C ALA A 75 -13.60 -10.53 9.76
N LYS A 76 -12.66 -11.05 8.94
CA LYS A 76 -12.08 -12.39 9.15
C LYS A 76 -11.28 -12.50 10.45
N TRP A 77 -10.57 -11.44 10.82
CA TRP A 77 -9.85 -11.37 12.07
C TRP A 77 -10.81 -11.39 13.27
N GLU A 78 -11.90 -10.63 13.22
CA GLU A 78 -12.95 -10.63 14.25
C GLU A 78 -13.63 -11.99 14.38
N GLU A 79 -13.99 -12.62 13.26
CA GLU A 79 -14.52 -13.99 13.24
C GLU A 79 -13.56 -14.97 13.92
N TRP A 80 -12.26 -14.88 13.59
CA TRP A 80 -11.24 -15.74 14.18
C TRP A 80 -11.07 -15.49 15.68
N MET A 81 -11.04 -14.23 16.09
CA MET A 81 -10.98 -13.85 17.49
C MET A 81 -12.17 -14.45 18.25
N ILE A 82 -13.41 -14.24 17.78
CA ILE A 82 -14.63 -14.75 18.45
C ILE A 82 -14.72 -16.28 18.48
N ALA A 83 -14.22 -16.97 17.45
CA ALA A 83 -14.27 -18.43 17.37
C ALA A 83 -13.27 -19.16 18.28
N GLY A 84 -12.29 -18.44 18.86
CA GLY A 84 -11.31 -19.01 19.78
C GLY A 84 -11.91 -19.51 21.09
N VAL A 85 -11.21 -20.42 21.77
CA VAL A 85 -11.51 -20.74 23.18
C VAL A 85 -11.00 -19.58 24.02
N HIS A 86 -11.92 -18.86 24.64
CA HIS A 86 -11.60 -17.70 25.47
C HIS A 86 -11.48 -18.11 26.92
N GLU A 87 -10.31 -17.90 27.51
CA GLU A 87 -10.18 -17.87 28.95
C GLU A 87 -10.64 -16.51 29.46
N TYR A 88 -11.48 -16.50 30.49
CA TYR A 88 -11.91 -15.27 31.13
C TYR A 88 -11.21 -15.10 32.47
N THR A 89 -10.88 -13.86 32.82
CA THR A 89 -10.49 -13.49 34.19
C THR A 89 -11.69 -13.66 35.13
N ASN A 90 -11.44 -13.75 36.44
CA ASN A 90 -12.50 -13.78 37.46
C ASN A 90 -13.45 -12.55 37.39
N SER A 91 -13.03 -11.46 36.73
CA SER A 91 -13.83 -10.25 36.51
C SER A 91 -14.66 -10.28 35.22
N GLY A 92 -14.65 -11.38 34.46
CA GLY A 92 -15.40 -11.54 33.20
C GLY A 92 -14.74 -10.92 31.97
N LYS A 93 -13.53 -10.36 32.09
CA LYS A 93 -12.76 -9.90 30.93
C LYS A 93 -12.08 -11.08 30.23
N MET A 94 -12.17 -11.13 28.91
CA MET A 94 -11.41 -12.05 28.05
C MET A 94 -9.91 -11.84 28.28
N LYS A 95 -9.16 -12.92 28.55
CA LYS A 95 -7.69 -12.89 28.70
C LYS A 95 -7.01 -12.69 27.35
#